data_AF-A0A920M1N3-F1
#
_entry.id   AF-A0A920M1N3-F1
#
_cell.length_a   1.000
_cell.length_b   1.000
_cell.length_c   1.000
_cell.angle_alpha   90.00
_cell.angle_beta   90.00
_cell.angle_gamma   90.00
#
_symmetry.space_group_name_H-M   'P 1'
#
loop_
_entity.id
_entity.type
_entity.pdbx_description
1 polymer ?
#
loop_
_entity_poly.entity_id
_entity_poly.type
_entity_poly.pdbx_seq_one_letter_code
_entity_poly.pdbx_strand_id
1 'polypeptide(L)'
;MTTHLGRFFSLLLPIIIVLNVLIVLSRYLFGVGLVAFQELVLYLHAIIFLGCAGWVLLKDEHVRVDIFYRDQSNKKKNLVNFIGIFFFYYHRFL
;
A
#
# COMPACT_ATOMS: atom_id res chain seq x y z
N MET A 1 -14.67 19.36 -4.85
CA MET A 1 -14.49 18.77 -3.51
C MET A 1 -13.49 17.61 -3.50
N THR A 2 -13.61 16.61 -4.38
CA THR A 2 -12.72 15.42 -4.39
C THR A 2 -11.24 15.74 -4.66
N THR A 3 -10.91 16.78 -5.44
CA THR A 3 -9.51 17.21 -5.68
C THR A 3 -8.80 17.75 -4.44
N HIS A 4 -9.53 18.34 -3.49
CA HIS A 4 -8.94 18.85 -2.24
C HIS A 4 -8.53 17.72 -1.30
N LEU A 5 -9.26 16.61 -1.29
CA LEU A 5 -8.90 15.42 -0.51
C LEU A 5 -7.55 14.83 -0.97
N GLY A 6 -7.38 14.63 -2.28
CA GLY A 6 -6.12 14.11 -2.83
C GLY A 6 -4.92 15.02 -2.54
N ARG A 7 -5.11 16.34 -2.61
CA ARG A 7 -4.07 17.32 -2.27
C ARG A 7 -3.73 17.31 -0.79
N PHE A 8 -4.72 17.11 0.09
CA PHE A 8 -4.51 16.98 1.53
C PHE A 8 -3.65 15.75 1.87
N PHE A 9 -3.96 14.58 1.33
CA PHE A 9 -3.15 13.38 1.54
C PHE A 9 -1.74 13.49 0.94
N SER A 10 -1.61 14.14 -0.22
CA SER A 10 -0.30 14.41 -0.83
C SER A 10 0.58 15.31 0.03
N LEU A 11 0.01 16.28 0.76
CA LEU A 11 0.75 17.15 1.68
C LEU A 11 1.21 16.43 2.96
N LEU A 12 0.58 15.32 3.33
CA LEU A 12 0.97 14.51 4.49
C LEU A 12 2.18 13.60 4.22
N LEU A 13 2.42 13.23 2.96
CA LEU A 13 3.58 12.42 2.55
C LEU A 13 4.95 13.02 2.91
N PRO A 14 5.27 14.29 2.58
CA PRO A 14 6.55 14.88 2.96
C PRO A 14 6.74 14.94 4.48
N ILE A 15 5.66 15.09 5.26
CA ILE A 15 5.71 15.09 6.73
C ILE A 15 6.18 13.72 7.24
N ILE A 16 5.66 12.62 6.69
CA ILE A 16 6.12 11.26 7.04
C ILE A 16 7.59 11.06 6.69
N ILE A 17 8.05 11.56 5.53
CA ILE A 17 9.45 11.41 5.12
C ILE A 17 10.37 12.13 6.11
N VAL A 18 10.03 13.37 6.48
CA VAL A 18 10.79 14.14 7.47
C VAL A 18 10.80 13.44 8.82
N LEU A 19 9.66 12.90 9.29
CA LEU A 19 9.59 12.14 10.54
C LEU A 19 10.50 10.90 10.50
N ASN A 20 10.50 10.15 9.39
CA ASN A 20 11.36 8.98 9.24
C ASN A 20 12.84 9.35 9.29
N VAL A 21 13.23 10.43 8.61
CA VAL A 21 14.62 10.93 8.68
C VAL A 21 14.97 11.29 10.12
N LEU A 22 14.10 11.98 10.86
CA LEU A 22 14.35 12.32 12.26
C LEU A 22 14.45 11.08 13.16
N ILE A 23 13.62 10.05 12.95
CA ILE A 23 13.69 8.79 13.70
C ILE A 23 15.01 8.07 13.43
N VAL A 24 15.43 8.01 12.15
CA VAL A 24 16.70 7.41 11.74
C VAL A 24 17.86 8.18 12.36
N LEU A 25 17.88 9.51 12.26
CA LEU A 25 18.91 10.34 12.86
C LEU A 25 18.95 10.20 14.38
N SER A 26 17.81 10.21 15.07
CA SER A 26 17.71 9.96 16.51
C SER A 26 18.34 8.62 16.90
N ARG A 27 18.03 7.58 16.14
CA ARG A 27 18.52 6.22 16.41
C ARG A 27 20.00 6.06 16.17
N TYR A 28 20.53 6.63 15.07
CA TYR A 28 21.93 6.42 14.68
C TYR A 28 22.90 7.46 15.23
N LEU A 29 22.48 8.72 15.40
CA LEU A 29 23.34 9.79 15.92
C LEU A 29 23.29 9.87 17.45
N PHE A 30 22.09 9.74 18.04
CA PHE A 30 21.90 9.90 19.48
C PHE A 30 21.76 8.56 20.21
N GLY A 31 21.63 7.44 19.48
CA GLY A 31 21.40 6.13 20.08
C GLY A 31 20.02 5.97 20.73
N VAL A 32 19.13 6.97 20.59
CA VAL A 32 17.81 6.98 21.23
C VAL A 32 16.76 6.52 20.22
N GLY A 33 16.15 5.36 20.50
CA GLY A 33 15.01 4.84 19.77
C GLY A 33 13.70 5.23 20.44
N LEU A 34 13.03 6.28 19.96
CA LEU A 34 11.69 6.62 20.43
C LEU A 34 10.63 5.76 19.73
N VAL A 35 10.16 4.72 20.41
CA VAL A 35 9.13 3.79 19.91
C VAL A 35 7.83 4.54 19.57
N ALA A 36 7.44 5.52 20.40
CA ALA A 36 6.24 6.32 20.16
C ALA A 36 6.26 7.06 18.81
N PHE A 37 7.42 7.56 18.36
CA PHE A 37 7.54 8.19 17.04
C PHE A 37 7.42 7.18 15.90
N GLN A 38 7.92 5.94 16.10
CA GLN A 38 7.76 4.87 15.12
C GLN A 38 6.30 4.45 14.98
N GLU A 39 5.59 4.29 16.09
CA GLU A 39 4.15 4.01 16.10
C GLU A 39 3.35 5.14 15.45
N LEU A 40 3.69 6.39 15.73
CA LEU A 40 3.04 7.55 15.09
C LEU A 40 3.22 7.52 13.56
N VAL A 41 4.42 7.22 13.07
CA VAL A 41 4.67 7.06 11.62
C VAL A 41 3.82 5.95 11.04
N LEU A 42 3.71 4.81 11.73
CA LEU A 42 2.89 3.69 11.28
C LEU A 42 1.42 4.10 11.14
N TYR A 43 0.86 4.78 12.14
CA TYR A 43 -0.53 5.25 12.10
C TYR A 43 -0.77 6.31 11.02
N LEU A 44 0.14 7.28 10.88
CA LEU A 44 0.06 8.30 9.82
C LEU A 44 0.11 7.65 8.44
N HIS A 45 0.99 6.66 8.25
CA HIS A 45 1.11 5.95 6.98
C HIS A 45 -0.18 5.19 6.65
N ALA A 46 -0.79 4.52 7.62
CA ALA A 46 -2.05 3.81 7.44
C ALA A 46 -3.19 4.76 7.03
N ILE A 47 -3.29 5.93 7.65
CA ILE A 47 -4.31 6.95 7.33
C ILE A 47 -4.14 7.47 5.90
N ILE A 48 -2.90 7.77 5.49
CA ILE A 48 -2.63 8.24 4.12
C ILE A 48 -2.94 7.14 3.11
N PHE A 49 -2.49 5.91 3.36
CA PHE A 49 -2.71 4.80 2.45
C PHE A 49 -4.21 4.52 2.26
N LEU A 50 -4.96 4.40 3.36
CA LEU A 50 -6.40 4.15 3.31
C LEU A 50 -7.16 5.34 2.72
N GLY A 51 -6.76 6.56 3.05
CA GLY A 51 -7.34 7.79 2.51
C GLY A 51 -7.14 7.94 1.00
N CYS A 52 -5.92 7.66 0.50
CA CYS A 52 -5.61 7.62 -0.93
C CYS A 52 -6.36 6.49 -1.63
N ALA A 53 -6.41 5.29 -1.04
CA ALA A 53 -7.16 4.15 -1.59
C ALA A 53 -8.66 4.45 -1.71
N GLY A 54 -9.25 5.06 -0.69
CA GLY A 54 -10.64 5.53 -0.72
C GLY A 54 -10.88 6.63 -1.76
N TRP A 55 -9.93 7.54 -1.96
CA TRP A 55 -10.01 8.57 -3.00
C TRP A 55 -9.97 7.98 -4.42
N VAL A 56 -9.09 7.01 -4.67
CA VAL A 56 -9.02 6.29 -5.95
C VAL A 56 -10.30 5.51 -6.20
N LEU A 57 -10.83 4.84 -5.17
CA LEU A 57 -12.10 4.11 -5.24
C LEU A 57 -13.27 5.05 -5.56
N LEU A 58 -13.36 6.21 -4.90
CA LEU A 58 -14.40 7.22 -5.16
C LEU A 58 -14.36 7.76 -6.59
N LYS A 59 -13.19 7.76 -7.22
CA LYS A 59 -13.03 8.21 -8.61
C LYS A 59 -13.37 7.14 -9.65
N ASP A 60 -13.77 5.93 -9.24
CA ASP A 60 -13.92 4.77 -10.13
C ASP A 60 -12.67 4.53 -11.01
N GLU A 61 -11.54 5.08 -10.57
CA GLU A 61 -10.19 4.80 -11.06
C GLU A 61 -9.57 3.65 -10.27
N HIS A 62 -10.40 2.85 -9.59
CA HIS A 62 -10.01 1.52 -9.19
C HIS A 62 -9.59 0.82 -10.48
N VAL A 63 -8.27 0.72 -10.69
CA VAL A 63 -7.65 0.22 -11.91
C VAL A 63 -8.49 -0.95 -12.36
N ARG A 64 -9.16 -0.75 -13.51
CA ARG A 64 -9.98 -1.77 -14.16
C ARG A 64 -9.12 -2.99 -14.42
N VAL A 65 -9.02 -3.84 -13.41
CA VAL A 65 -8.86 -5.28 -13.58
C VAL A 65 -9.96 -5.78 -14.52
N ASP A 66 -11.10 -5.08 -14.60
CA ASP A 66 -12.16 -5.28 -15.61
C ASP A 66 -11.73 -5.11 -17.08
N ILE A 67 -10.63 -4.40 -17.40
CA ILE A 67 -10.07 -4.38 -18.77
C ILE A 67 -9.23 -5.63 -19.02
N PHE A 68 -8.53 -6.13 -17.99
CA PHE A 68 -7.71 -7.34 -18.11
C PHE A 68 -8.53 -8.63 -18.15
N TYR A 69 -9.74 -8.63 -17.58
CA TYR A 69 -10.64 -9.78 -17.59
C TYR A 69 -11.58 -9.86 -18.80
N ARG A 70 -11.69 -8.80 -19.61
CA ARG A 70 -12.65 -8.77 -20.72
C ARG A 70 -12.26 -9.68 -21.90
N ASP A 71 -10.98 -10.01 -22.06
CA ASP A 71 -10.47 -10.81 -23.19
C ASP A 71 -9.80 -12.15 -22.79
N GLN A 72 -9.86 -12.55 -21.52
CA GLN A 72 -9.25 -13.81 -21.09
C GLN A 72 -10.24 -14.97 -21.21
N SER A 73 -10.15 -15.70 -22.32
CA SER A 73 -10.82 -17.01 -22.54
C SER A 73 -10.70 -17.92 -21.31
N ASN A 74 -11.80 -18.61 -20.94
CA ASN A 74 -11.89 -19.57 -19.83
C ASN A 74 -10.68 -20.54 -19.71
N LYS A 75 -9.99 -20.82 -20.82
CA LYS A 75 -8.80 -21.68 -20.85
C LYS A 75 -7.59 -21.09 -20.10
N LYS A 76 -7.36 -19.77 -20.17
CA LYS A 76 -6.24 -19.12 -19.47
C LYS A 76 -6.49 -19.00 -17.97
N LYS A 77 -7.76 -18.78 -17.58
CA LYS A 77 -8.18 -18.74 -16.17
C LYS A 77 -7.95 -20.09 -15.48
N ASN A 78 -8.27 -21.21 -16.14
CA ASN A 78 -8.00 -22.55 -15.58
C ASN A 78 -6.50 -22.87 -15.45
N LEU A 79 -5.67 -22.43 -16.40
CA LEU A 79 -4.22 -22.65 -16.32
C LEU A 79 -3.61 -21.90 -15.14
N VAL A 80 -4.00 -20.64 -14.94
CA VAL A 80 -3.54 -19.82 -13.81
C VAL A 80 -4.01 -20.43 -12.47
N ASN A 81 -5.23 -20.94 -12.40
CA ASN A 81 -5.74 -21.60 -11.20
C ASN A 81 -4.97 -22.89 -10.89
N PHE A 82 -4.65 -23.69 -11.90
CA PHE A 82 -3.89 -24.92 -11.74
C PHE A 82 -2.45 -24.65 -11.24
N ILE A 83 -1.77 -23.68 -11.85
CA ILE A 83 -0.42 -23.27 -11.43
C ILE A 83 -0.44 -22.67 -10.01
N GLY A 84 -1.44 -21.86 -9.69
CA GLY A 84 -1.60 -21.26 -8.36
C GLY A 84 -1.79 -22.29 -7.25
N ILE A 85 -2.63 -23.31 -7.48
CA ILE A 85 -2.84 -24.41 -6.52
C ILE A 85 -1.54 -25.22 -6.36
N PHE A 86 -0.87 -25.55 -7.46
CA PHE A 86 0.37 -26.32 -7.43
C PHE A 86 1.48 -25.61 -6.64
N PHE A 87 1.68 -24.31 -6.88
CA PHE A 87 2.72 -23.53 -6.22
C PHE A 87 2.41 -23.28 -4.74
N PHE A 88 1.15 -22.98 -4.39
CA PHE A 88 0.73 -22.79 -3.00
C PHE A 88 0.83 -24.09 -2.19
N TYR A 89 0.45 -25.23 -2.78
CA TYR A 89 0.57 -26.53 -2.14
C TYR A 89 2.03 -26.91 -1.91
N TYR A 90 2.91 -26.69 -2.90
CA TYR A 90 4.34 -26.98 -2.77
C TYR A 90 5.03 -26.10 -1.72
N HIS A 91 4.76 -24.79 -1.71
CA HIS A 91 5.40 -23.86 -0.76
C HIS A 91 4.97 -24.10 0.70
N ARG A 92 3.78 -24.65 0.96
CA ARG A 92 3.30 -24.96 2.31
C ARG A 92 3.94 -26.22 2.91
N PHE A 93 4.60 -27.05 2.12
CA PHE A 93 5.13 -28.36 2.52
C PHE A 93 6.67 -28.41 2.69
N LEU A 94 7.34 -27.24 2.70
CA LEU A 94 8.79 -27.08 2.86
C LEU A 94 9.06 -26.11 4.01
#